data_AF-A0A7Z9JH20-F1
#
_entry.id   AF-A0A7Z9JH20-F1
#
_cell.length_a   1.000
_cell.length_b   1.000
_cell.length_c   1.000
_cell.angle_alpha   90.00
_cell.angle_beta   90.00
_cell.angle_gamma   90.00
#
_symmetry.space_group_name_H-M   'P 1'
#
loop_
_entity.id
_entity.type
_entity.pdbx_description
1 polymer ?
#
loop_
_entity_poly.entity_id
_entity_poly.type
_entity_poly.pdbx_seq_one_letter_code
_entity_poly.pdbx_strand_id
1 'polypeptide(L)' 'MSTPKRYSSILLIGPPGVGKGTQGKMIGAIPGFFHLATGDMFRSLDKESEIGL' A
#
# COMPACT_ATOMS: atom_id res chain seq x y z
N MET A 1 14.97 21.71 -12.81
CA MET A 1 14.56 20.63 -11.89
C MET A 1 13.06 20.45 -12.01
N SER A 2 12.59 19.30 -12.51
CA SER A 2 11.15 18.98 -12.54
C SER A 2 10.67 18.72 -11.11
N THR A 3 9.55 19.32 -10.71
CA THR A 3 8.91 18.99 -9.43
C THR A 3 8.46 17.52 -9.45
N PRO A 4 8.65 16.77 -8.35
CA PRO A 4 8.21 15.38 -8.29
C PRO A 4 6.68 15.31 -8.32
N LYS A 5 6.15 14.43 -9.16
CA LYS A 5 4.71 14.19 -9.27
C LYS A 5 4.20 13.61 -7.95
N ARG A 6 3.27 14.32 -7.31
CA ARG A 6 2.57 13.85 -6.10
C ARG A 6 1.27 13.17 -6.50
N TYR A 7 0.99 12.02 -5.89
CA TYR A 7 -0.28 11.31 -6.05
C TYR A 7 -1.18 11.59 -4.86
N SER A 8 -2.43 11.98 -5.12
CA SER A 8 -3.46 12.04 -4.07
C SER A 8 -3.63 10.66 -3.46
N SER A 9 -3.38 10.55 -2.17
CA SER A 9 -3.27 9.27 -1.47
C SER A 9 -4.17 9.24 -0.25
N ILE A 10 -4.76 8.08 0.03
CA ILE A 10 -5.58 7.83 1.23
C ILE A 10 -4.85 6.80 2.09
N LEU A 11 -4.59 7.14 3.34
CA LEU A 11 -3.99 6.22 4.30
C LEU A 11 -5.07 5.55 5.14
N LEU A 12 -5.20 4.22 5.01
CA LEU A 12 -6.05 3.42 5.89
C LEU A 12 -5.23 2.94 7.10
N ILE A 13 -5.55 3.44 8.30
CA ILE A 13 -4.84 3.15 9.55
C ILE A 13 -5.81 2.73 10.67
N GLY A 14 -5.32 1.97 11.65
CA GLY A 14 -6.11 1.42 12.76
C GLY A 14 -5.55 0.08 13.27
N PRO A 15 -6.09 -0.48 14.36
CA PRO A 15 -5.56 -1.67 15.01
C PRO A 15 -5.62 -2.93 14.10
N PRO A 16 -4.87 -4.01 14.44
CA PRO A 16 -5.02 -5.30 13.77
C PRO A 16 -6.48 -5.79 13.82
N GLY A 17 -6.95 -6.41 12.73
CA GLY A 17 -8.33 -6.91 12.64
C GLY A 17 -9.42 -5.88 12.31
N VAL A 18 -9.15 -4.56 12.32
CA VAL A 18 -10.16 -3.51 12.04
C VAL A 18 -10.67 -3.46 10.58
N GLY A 19 -10.20 -4.35 9.70
CA GLY A 19 -10.71 -4.47 8.32
C GLY A 19 -10.07 -3.56 7.26
N LYS A 20 -8.95 -2.89 7.56
CA LYS A 20 -8.22 -2.01 6.60
C LYS A 20 -7.93 -2.68 5.25
N GLY A 21 -7.44 -3.92 5.29
CA GLY A 21 -7.10 -4.65 4.06
C GLY A 21 -8.35 -5.01 3.24
N THR A 22 -9.46 -5.34 3.91
CA THR A 22 -10.74 -5.60 3.24
C THR A 22 -11.26 -4.32 2.57
N GLN A 23 -11.28 -3.20 3.30
CA GLN A 23 -11.72 -1.91 2.78
C GLN A 23 -10.81 -1.43 1.64
N GLY A 24 -9.49 -1.54 1.80
CA GLY A 24 -8.51 -1.18 0.78
C GLY A 24 -8.69 -1.96 -0.52
N LYS A 25 -8.92 -3.28 -0.44
CA LYS A 25 -9.21 -4.11 -1.62
C LYS A 25 -10.51 -3.69 -2.32
N MET A 26 -11.57 -3.36 -1.58
CA MET A 26 -12.83 -2.88 -2.16
C MET A 26 -12.65 -1.53 -2.86
N ILE A 27 -11.95 -0.58 -2.22
CA ILE A 27 -11.65 0.73 -2.82
C ILE A 27 -10.76 0.57 -4.07
N GLY A 28 -9.77 -0.33 -4.01
CA GLY A 28 -8.88 -0.63 -5.14
C GLY A 28 -9.57 -1.26 -6.36
N ALA A 29 -10.77 -1.82 -6.19
CA ALA A 29 -11.57 -2.32 -7.31
C ALA A 29 -12.28 -1.19 -8.07
N ILE A 30 -12.33 0.03 -7.53
CA ILE A 30 -12.93 1.20 -8.19
C ILE A 30 -11.95 1.71 -9.26
N PRO A 31 -12.41 1.92 -10.53
CA PRO A 31 -11.55 2.44 -11.59
C PRO A 31 -10.87 3.76 -11.21
N GLY A 32 -9.56 3.86 -11.47
CA GLY A 32 -8.75 5.03 -11.13
C GLY A 32 -8.12 4.99 -9.74
N PHE A 33 -8.47 4.02 -8.89
CA PHE A 33 -7.78 3.77 -7.62
C PHE A 33 -6.72 2.70 -7.76
N PHE A 34 -5.60 2.89 -7.06
CA PHE A 34 -4.55 1.89 -6.91
C PHE A 34 -4.44 1.52 -5.43
N HIS A 35 -4.71 0.26 -5.13
CA HIS A 35 -4.59 -0.25 -3.76
C HIS A 35 -3.19 -0.79 -3.50
N LEU A 36 -2.51 -0.19 -2.52
CA LEU A 36 -1.19 -0.60 -2.05
C LEU A 36 -1.27 -1.08 -0.60
N ALA A 37 -1.03 -2.36 -0.37
CA ALA A 37 -0.93 -2.94 0.97
C ALA A 37 0.54 -3.15 1.34
N THR A 38 1.10 -2.23 2.13
CA THR A 38 2.51 -2.29 2.55
C THR A 38 2.85 -3.58 3.29
N GLY A 39 1.93 -4.09 4.12
CA GLY A 39 2.12 -5.38 4.80
C GLY A 39 2.28 -6.57 3.86
N ASP A 40 1.64 -6.56 2.69
CA ASP A 40 1.82 -7.62 1.68
C ASP A 40 3.14 -7.44 0.93
N MET A 41 3.53 -6.19 0.62
CA MET A 41 4.84 -5.89 0.03
C MET A 41 5.97 -6.37 0.93
N PHE A 42 5.99 -5.98 2.20
CA PHE A 42 7.05 -6.35 3.13
C PHE A 42 7.12 -7.86 3.37
N ARG A 43 5.98 -8.56 3.41
CA ARG A 43 5.96 -10.02 3.53
C ARG A 43 6.46 -10.75 2.28
N SER A 44 6.41 -10.09 1.13
CA SER A 44 6.86 -10.63 -0.15
C SER A 44 8.32 -10.27 -0.46
N LEU A 45 8.95 -9.39 0.33
CA LEU A 45 10.36 -9.06 0.17
C LEU A 45 11.24 -10.21 0.65
N ASP A 46 12.26 -10.53 -0.15
CA ASP A 46 13.35 -11.37 0.30
C ASP A 46 14.22 -10.58 1.29
N LYS A 47 14.36 -11.11 2.50
CA LYS A 47 15.12 -10.51 3.58
C LYS A 47 16.62 -10.45 3.30
N GLU A 48 17.11 -11.26 2.37
CA GLU A 48 18.52 -11.29 1.98
C GLU A 48 18.81 -10.43 0.74
N SER A 49 17.78 -9.86 0.11
CA SER A 49 17.95 -8.94 -1.01
C SER A 49 18.46 -7.57 -0.55
N GLU A 50 19.12 -6.83 -1.45
CA GLU A 50 19.62 -5.47 -1.21
C GLU A 50 18.53 -4.51 -0.66
N ILE A 51 17.27 -4.73 -1.04
CA ILE A 51 16.12 -3.93 -0.58
C ILE A 51 15.45 -4.47 0.70
N GLY A 52 15.79 -5.68 1.12
CA GLY A 52 15.26 -6.33 2.31
C GLY A 52 16.18 -6.27 3.53
N LEU A 53 17.48 -6.01 3.31
CA LEU A 53 18.51 -5.70 4.32
C LEU A 53 18.44 -4.22 4.73
#